data_AF-A0A531CZ69-F1
#
_entry.id   AF-A0A531CZ69-F1
#
_cell.length_a   1.000
_cell.length_b   1.000
_cell.length_c   1.000
_cell.angle_alpha   90.00
_cell.angle_beta   90.00
_cell.angle_gamma   90.00
#
_symmetry.space_group_name_H-M   'P 1'
#
loop_
_entity.id
_entity.type
_entity.pdbx_description
1 polymer ?
#
loop_
_entity_poly.entity_id
_entity_poly.type
_entity_poly.pdbx_seq_one_letter_code
_entity_poly.pdbx_strand_id
1 'polypeptide(L)' 'MAKKLTAMDADILRSVFLNEVRDKKAPESEWRELATHLIQTYTGREEVDPSVLEWIISNRA' A
#
# COMPACT_ATOMS: atom_id res chain seq x y z
N MET A 1 17.92 -2.85 -8.00
CA MET A 1 18.28 -2.17 -6.72
C MET A 1 17.00 -1.97 -5.94
N ALA A 2 16.89 -2.53 -4.74
CA ALA A 2 15.65 -2.46 -3.96
C ALA A 2 15.51 -1.10 -3.28
N LYS A 3 14.42 -0.37 -3.56
CA LYS A 3 14.17 0.93 -2.92
C LYS A 3 13.77 0.69 -1.46
N LYS A 4 14.35 1.48 -0.55
CA LYS A 4 13.91 1.51 0.85
C LYS A 4 12.71 2.43 0.94
N LEU A 5 11.64 1.96 1.57
CA LEU A 5 10.42 2.72 1.77
C LEU A 5 10.63 3.72 2.90
N THR A 6 10.51 5.02 2.60
CA THR A 6 10.53 6.10 3.59
C THR A 6 9.12 6.41 4.09
N ALA A 7 8.99 7.18 5.17
CA ALA A 7 7.66 7.62 5.65
C ALA A 7 6.89 8.39 4.55
N MET A 8 7.58 9.27 3.81
CA MET A 8 6.98 10.00 2.69
C MET A 8 6.53 9.08 1.56
N ASP A 9 7.31 8.03 1.26
CA ASP A 9 6.90 7.02 0.28
C ASP A 9 5.63 6.29 0.74
N ALA A 10 5.53 5.96 2.03
CA ALA A 10 4.34 5.33 2.60
C ALA A 10 3.10 6.23 2.44
N ASP A 11 3.20 7.53 2.73
CA ASP A 11 2.10 8.50 2.55
C ASP A 11 1.64 8.58 1.09
N ILE A 12 2.58 8.57 0.15
CA ILE A 12 2.27 8.57 -1.29
C ILE A 12 1.55 7.28 -1.67
N LEU A 13 2.07 6.11 -1.25
CA LEU A 13 1.47 4.81 -1.54
C LEU A 13 0.08 4.70 -0.92
N ARG A 14 -0.13 5.22 0.28
CA ARG A 14 -1.45 5.29 0.92
C ARG A 14 -2.43 6.13 0.09
N SER A 15 -1.99 7.28 -0.39
CA SER A 15 -2.83 8.13 -1.25
C SER A 15 -3.22 7.44 -2.57
N VAL A 16 -2.27 6.74 -3.20
CA VAL A 16 -2.51 5.96 -4.43
C VAL A 16 -3.46 4.78 -4.14
N PHE A 17 -3.22 4.05 -3.07
CA PHE A 17 -4.09 2.96 -2.61
C PHE A 17 -5.53 3.41 -2.39
N LEU A 18 -5.75 4.51 -1.66
CA LEU A 18 -7.09 5.04 -1.39
C LEU A 18 -7.81 5.47 -2.67
N ASN A 19 -7.08 6.06 -3.62
CA ASN A 19 -7.64 6.38 -4.94
C ASN A 19 -8.04 5.12 -5.70
N GLU A 20 -7.17 4.10 -5.75
CA GLU A 20 -7.49 2.84 -6.42
C GLU A 20 -8.69 2.12 -5.80
N VAL A 21 -8.77 2.06 -4.47
CA VAL A 21 -9.91 1.47 -3.77
C VAL A 21 -11.20 2.18 -4.13
N ARG A 22 -11.19 3.53 -4.14
CA ARG A 22 -12.36 4.33 -4.49
C ARG A 22 -12.76 4.12 -5.96
N ASP A 23 -11.79 4.13 -6.86
CA ASP A 23 -12.03 4.08 -8.30
C ASP A 23 -12.53 2.68 -8.73
N LYS A 24 -11.96 1.63 -8.14
CA LYS A 24 -12.36 0.23 -8.38
C LYS A 24 -13.57 -0.21 -7.55
N LYS A 25 -13.98 0.58 -6.55
CA LYS A 25 -14.93 0.19 -5.50
C LYS A 25 -14.55 -1.14 -4.86
N ALA A 26 -13.26 -1.31 -4.58
CA ALA A 26 -12.72 -2.57 -4.10
C ALA A 26 -13.25 -2.89 -2.69
N PRO A 27 -13.74 -4.11 -2.43
CA PRO A 27 -14.14 -4.54 -1.09
C PRO A 27 -12.92 -4.67 -0.16
N GLU A 28 -13.13 -4.50 1.15
CA GLU A 28 -12.06 -4.58 2.16
C GLU A 28 -11.26 -5.89 2.12
N SER A 29 -11.89 -6.99 1.68
CA SER A 29 -11.21 -8.28 1.49
C SER A 29 -10.07 -8.22 0.47
N GLU A 30 -10.12 -7.31 -0.50
CA GLU A 30 -9.11 -7.15 -1.55
C GLU A 30 -8.04 -6.10 -1.19
N TRP A 31 -8.28 -5.28 -0.16
CA TRP A 31 -7.42 -4.16 0.17
C TRP A 31 -6.00 -4.59 0.53
N ARG A 32 -5.87 -5.70 1.27
CA ARG A 32 -4.57 -6.24 1.66
C ARG A 32 -3.76 -6.64 0.44
N GLU A 33 -4.38 -7.29 -0.54
CA GLU A 33 -3.72 -7.74 -1.77
C GLU A 33 -3.31 -6.55 -2.64
N LEU A 34 -4.21 -5.59 -2.83
CA LEU A 34 -3.94 -4.36 -3.57
C LEU A 34 -2.78 -3.56 -2.97
N ALA A 35 -2.79 -3.32 -1.66
CA ALA A 35 -1.72 -2.60 -0.98
C ALA A 35 -0.39 -3.35 -1.05
N THR A 36 -0.40 -4.68 -0.89
CA THR A 36 0.80 -5.52 -1.05
C THR A 36 1.38 -5.37 -2.44
N HIS A 37 0.57 -5.52 -3.48
CA HIS A 37 1.01 -5.41 -4.86
C HIS A 37 1.60 -4.02 -5.16
N LEU A 38 0.97 -2.97 -4.63
CA LEU A 38 1.44 -1.59 -4.79
C LEU A 38 2.82 -1.37 -4.15
N ILE A 39 3.02 -1.85 -2.91
CA ILE A 39 4.29 -1.73 -2.20
C ILE A 39 5.40 -2.52 -2.91
N GLN A 40 5.10 -3.75 -3.36
CA GLN A 40 6.05 -4.59 -4.08
C GLN A 40 6.46 -3.93 -5.40
N THR A 41 5.50 -3.40 -6.15
CA THR A 41 5.74 -2.69 -7.42
C THR A 41 6.63 -1.45 -7.20
N TYR A 42 6.39 -0.70 -6.13
CA TYR A 42 7.16 0.50 -5.83
C TYR A 42 8.58 0.22 -5.34
N THR A 43 8.74 -0.78 -4.47
CA THR A 43 10.01 -1.09 -3.81
C THR A 43 10.88 -2.05 -4.62
N GLY A 44 10.27 -2.82 -5.52
CA GLY A 44 10.89 -3.96 -6.21
C GLY A 44 11.22 -5.12 -5.27
N ARG A 45 10.57 -5.21 -4.10
CA ARG A 45 10.78 -6.26 -3.10
C ARG A 45 9.56 -7.15 -3.03
N GLU A 46 9.74 -8.46 -2.89
CA GLU A 46 8.65 -9.40 -2.65
C GLU A 46 8.14 -9.32 -1.21
N GLU A 47 9.05 -9.13 -0.25
CA GLU A 47 8.70 -8.97 1.15
C GLU A 47 8.20 -7.55 1.45
N VAL A 48 6.99 -7.48 2.00
CA VAL A 48 6.36 -6.26 2.48
C VAL A 48 6.36 -6.27 4.00
N ASP A 49 6.80 -5.16 4.61
CA ASP A 49 6.70 -4.98 6.06
C ASP A 49 5.21 -4.98 6.49
N PRO A 50 4.78 -5.93 7.32
CA PRO A 50 3.39 -6.02 7.76
C PRO A 50 2.89 -4.74 8.44
N SER A 51 3.76 -4.03 9.17
CA SER A 51 3.37 -2.80 9.86
C SER A 51 3.04 -1.66 8.90
N VAL A 52 3.78 -1.55 7.79
CA VAL A 52 3.52 -0.58 6.72
C VAL A 52 2.25 -0.95 5.97
N LEU A 53 2.06 -2.24 5.69
CA LEU A 53 0.86 -2.74 5.04
C LEU A 53 -0.39 -2.44 5.86
N GLU A 54 -0.38 -2.77 7.15
CA GLU A 54 -1.47 -2.44 8.07
C GLU A 54 -1.73 -0.93 8.12
N TRP A 55 -0.68 -0.11 8.15
CA TRP A 55 -0.83 1.34 8.20
C TRP A 55 -1.46 1.91 6.92
N ILE A 56 -1.11 1.37 5.74
CA ILE A 56 -1.69 1.78 4.45
C ILE A 56 -3.18 1.42 4.38
N ILE A 57 -3.56 0.20 4.77
CA ILE A 57 -4.96 -0.26 4.72
C ILE A 57 -5.81 0.26 5.88
N SER A 58 -5.19 0.75 6.96
CA SER A 58 -5.93 1.29 8.10
C SER A 58 -6.62 2.60 7.71
N ASN A 59 -7.94 2.63 7.85
CA ASN A 59 -8.77 3.81 7.61
C ASN A 59 -8.72 4.84 8.76
N ARG A 60 -7.67 4.83 9.60
CA ARG A 60 -7.51 5.88 10.63
C ARG A 60 -7.11 7.19 9.93
N ALA A 61 -8.10 8.05 9.76
CA ALA A 61 -7.92 9.50 9.75
C ALA A 61 -7.19 9.97 11.02
#